data_AF-A0A7Z9GUS2-F1
#
_entry.id   AF-A0A7Z9GUS2-F1
#
_cell.length_a   1.000
_cell.length_b   1.000
_cell.length_c   1.000
_cell.angle_alpha   90.00
_cell.angle_beta   90.00
_cell.angle_gamma   90.00
#
_symmetry.space_group_name_H-M   'P 1'
#
loop_
_entity.id
_entity.type
_entity.pdbx_description
1 polymer ?
#
loop_
_entity_poly.entity_id
_entity_poly.type
_entity_poly.pdbx_seq_one_letter_code
_entity_poly.pdbx_strand_id
1 'polypeptide(L)'
;MDTPTLRQLIEPRSPTRPLTRLVLCEQQNDWAIAIVRAQRRLRPVLCETRSLCQMSDALELSPRSFLGIELTATNFESILTTLINVSRNYPQAVAVILSSRHLRKYEAVLRQAGAIDFLVSTRRLPTLLEMINRHFNLHAPVPSSSAQSVWQRLPWQPRRDTTDAGNVRQ
;
A
#
# COMPACT_ATOMS: atom_id res chain seq x y z
N MET A 1 31.97 -37.38 -22.57
CA MET A 1 31.15 -37.24 -21.35
C MET A 1 31.09 -35.76 -21.03
N ASP A 2 30.17 -35.06 -21.69
CA ASP A 2 30.03 -33.62 -21.60
C ASP A 2 28.97 -33.26 -20.57
N THR A 3 29.37 -32.49 -19.56
CA THR A 3 28.47 -31.94 -18.54
C THR A 3 27.78 -30.70 -19.12
N PRO A 4 26.45 -30.67 -19.24
CA PRO A 4 25.79 -29.45 -19.67
C PRO A 4 25.92 -28.39 -18.58
N THR A 5 26.52 -27.26 -18.97
CA THR A 5 26.66 -26.06 -18.15
C THR A 5 25.27 -25.46 -17.93
N LEU A 6 24.77 -25.52 -16.69
CA LEU A 6 23.59 -24.80 -16.21
C LEU A 6 23.88 -23.28 -16.09
N ARG A 7 24.15 -22.63 -17.22
CA ARG A 7 24.19 -21.17 -17.38
C ARG A 7 23.18 -20.76 -18.46
N GLN A 8 21.90 -20.84 -18.13
CA GLN A 8 20.73 -20.28 -18.84
C GLN A 8 19.53 -20.75 -18.00
N LEU A 9 18.77 -19.93 -17.26
CA LEU A 9 18.02 -18.76 -17.69
C LEU A 9 17.71 -17.92 -16.43
N ILE A 10 18.45 -16.83 -16.19
CA ILE A 10 17.88 -15.70 -15.46
C ILE A 10 17.45 -14.74 -16.54
N GLU A 11 16.26 -14.98 -17.10
CA GLU A 11 15.59 -13.95 -17.89
C GLU A 11 15.43 -12.72 -16.98
N PRO A 12 15.76 -11.51 -17.46
CA PRO A 12 15.41 -10.30 -16.74
C PRO A 12 13.88 -10.28 -16.66
N ARG A 13 13.34 -10.57 -15.47
CA ARG A 13 11.92 -10.36 -15.17
C ARG A 13 11.60 -8.96 -15.65
N SER A 14 10.67 -8.86 -16.61
CA SER A 14 10.13 -7.59 -17.10
C SER A 14 9.97 -6.62 -15.94
N PRO A 15 10.31 -5.32 -16.07
CA PRO A 15 10.26 -4.39 -14.95
C PRO A 15 8.85 -4.36 -14.39
N THR A 16 8.62 -5.17 -13.35
CA THR A 16 7.36 -5.21 -12.63
C THR A 16 7.21 -3.83 -12.04
N ARG A 17 6.23 -3.06 -12.54
CA ARG A 17 5.92 -1.74 -12.01
C ARG A 17 5.96 -1.81 -10.49
N PRO A 18 6.63 -0.85 -9.82
CA PRO A 18 6.71 -0.87 -8.36
C PRO A 18 5.30 -0.93 -7.79
N LEU A 19 5.05 -1.97 -6.99
CA LEU A 19 3.74 -2.22 -6.41
C LEU A 19 3.45 -1.15 -5.37
N THR A 20 2.26 -0.56 -5.41
CA THR A 20 1.75 0.27 -4.32
C THR A 20 1.59 -0.61 -3.08
N ARG A 21 2.24 -0.24 -1.97
CA ARG A 21 2.16 -0.95 -0.70
C ARG A 21 1.54 -0.08 0.39
N LEU A 22 1.07 -0.74 1.44
CA LEU A 22 0.78 -0.13 2.72
C LEU A 22 1.97 -0.42 3.62
N VAL A 23 2.76 0.59 3.97
CA VAL A 23 3.90 0.44 4.89
C VAL A 23 3.50 1.00 6.24
N LEU A 24 3.54 0.17 7.28
CA LEU A 24 3.28 0.59 8.66
C LEU A 24 4.57 0.55 9.45
N CYS A 25 4.98 1.69 10.01
CA CYS A 25 6.09 1.80 10.94
C CYS A 25 5.53 1.95 12.36
N GLU A 26 5.42 0.85 13.09
CA GLU A 26 4.90 0.82 14.46
C GLU A 26 5.69 -0.15 15.35
N GLN A 27 5.72 0.13 16.65
CA GLN A 27 6.32 -0.71 17.68
C GLN A 27 5.31 -1.69 18.28
N GLN A 28 4.06 -1.26 18.44
CA GLN A 28 3.06 -1.99 19.26
C GLN A 28 2.17 -2.96 18.46
N ASN A 29 2.15 -2.89 17.12
CA ASN A 29 1.33 -3.74 16.25
C ASN A 29 -0.20 -3.57 16.35
N ASP A 30 -0.68 -2.61 17.13
CA ASP A 30 -2.11 -2.40 17.31
C ASP A 30 -2.79 -2.02 15.99
N TRP A 31 -2.13 -1.22 15.15
CA TRP A 31 -2.72 -0.74 13.89
C TRP A 31 -2.70 -1.80 12.80
N ALA A 32 -1.60 -2.52 12.62
CA ALA A 32 -1.50 -3.63 11.68
C ALA A 32 -2.57 -4.69 11.98
N ILE A 33 -2.71 -5.09 13.25
CA ILE A 33 -3.74 -6.05 13.66
C ILE A 33 -5.14 -5.50 13.38
N ALA A 34 -5.41 -4.24 13.73
CA ALA A 34 -6.71 -3.62 13.49
C ALA A 34 -7.06 -3.56 12.00
N ILE A 35 -6.11 -3.13 11.15
CA ILE A 35 -6.25 -3.05 9.70
C ILE A 35 -6.52 -4.43 9.09
N VAL A 36 -5.73 -5.45 9.46
CA VAL A 36 -5.89 -6.80 8.92
C VAL A 36 -7.21 -7.43 9.36
N ARG A 37 -7.63 -7.21 10.61
CA ARG A 37 -8.93 -7.68 11.11
C ARG A 37 -10.09 -7.04 10.37
N ALA A 38 -10.04 -5.74 10.13
CA ALA A 38 -11.09 -5.01 9.43
C ALA A 38 -11.11 -5.27 7.92
N GLN A 39 -9.94 -5.46 7.29
CA GLN A 39 -9.83 -5.58 5.84
C GLN A 39 -8.72 -6.58 5.44
N ARG A 40 -9.02 -7.88 5.52
CA ARG A 40 -8.08 -8.98 5.22
C ARG A 40 -7.40 -8.88 3.85
N ARG A 41 -8.06 -8.29 2.84
CA ARG A 41 -7.50 -8.08 1.50
C ARG A 41 -6.25 -7.19 1.47
N LEU A 42 -5.98 -6.42 2.54
CA LEU A 42 -4.76 -5.61 2.65
C LEU A 42 -3.55 -6.42 3.13
N ARG A 43 -3.71 -7.65 3.64
CA ARG A 43 -2.58 -8.44 4.16
C ARG A 43 -1.45 -8.65 3.14
N PRO A 44 -1.69 -8.97 1.85
CA PRO A 44 -0.61 -9.20 0.88
C PRO A 44 0.19 -7.94 0.50
N VAL A 45 -0.39 -6.76 0.73
CA VAL A 45 0.20 -5.45 0.37
C VAL A 45 0.71 -4.70 1.60
N LEU A 46 0.48 -5.24 2.79
CA LEU A 46 0.93 -4.69 4.05
C LEU A 46 2.39 -5.08 4.31
N CYS A 47 3.24 -4.09 4.52
CA CYS A 47 4.62 -4.21 4.95
C CYS A 47 4.74 -3.59 6.34
N GLU A 48 4.96 -4.42 7.35
CA GLU A 48 5.18 -3.98 8.74
C GLU A 48 6.68 -3.72 8.94
N THR A 49 7.01 -2.57 9.54
CA THR A 49 8.38 -2.13 9.84
C THR A 49 8.44 -1.65 11.28
N ARG A 50 9.63 -1.76 11.90
CA ARG A 50 9.87 -1.39 13.31
C ARG A 50 10.69 -0.13 13.49
N SER A 51 11.17 0.44 12.39
CA SER A 51 11.99 1.64 12.39
C SER A 51 11.78 2.45 11.12
N LEU A 52 12.05 3.75 11.22
CA LEU A 52 11.98 4.66 10.07
C LEU A 52 13.02 4.30 9.00
N CYS A 53 14.14 3.67 9.39
CA CYS A 53 15.14 3.15 8.45
C CYS A 53 14.55 2.03 7.58
N GLN A 54 13.94 1.01 8.20
CA GLN A 54 13.26 -0.07 7.46
C GLN A 54 12.12 0.45 6.59
N MET A 55 11.41 1.48 7.05
CA MET A 55 10.38 2.15 6.24
C MET A 55 10.98 2.81 5.01
N SER A 56 12.16 3.42 5.12
CA SER A 56 12.89 3.98 3.98
C SER A 56 13.28 2.89 2.97
N ASP A 57 13.82 1.77 3.42
CA ASP A 57 14.14 0.63 2.55
C ASP A 57 12.90 0.11 1.82
N ALA A 58 11.75 0.05 2.50
CA ALA A 58 10.48 -0.33 1.91
C ALA A 58 9.98 0.67 0.85
N LEU A 59 10.24 1.97 1.05
CA LEU A 59 9.90 3.03 0.09
C LEU A 59 10.77 2.97 -1.17
N GLU A 60 12.04 2.62 -1.07
CA GLU A 60 12.90 2.44 -2.25
C GLU A 60 12.35 1.36 -3.19
N LEU A 61 11.83 0.27 -2.63
CA LEU A 61 11.19 -0.81 -3.38
C LEU A 61 9.79 -0.44 -3.88
N SER A 62 9.13 0.54 -3.26
CA SER A 62 7.72 0.88 -3.51
C SER A 62 7.46 2.37 -3.26
N PRO A 63 7.93 3.27 -4.13
CA PRO A 63 7.92 4.73 -3.91
C PRO A 63 6.54 5.39 -3.94
N ARG A 64 5.49 4.64 -4.28
CA ARG A 64 4.08 5.08 -4.32
C ARG A 64 3.28 4.60 -3.11
N SER A 65 3.95 4.26 -2.02
CA SER A 65 3.31 3.61 -0.88
C SER A 65 2.45 4.55 -0.03
N PHE A 66 1.43 3.99 0.60
CA PHE A 66 0.72 4.62 1.69
C PHE A 66 1.44 4.29 3.00
N LEU A 67 1.80 5.30 3.78
CA LEU A 67 2.59 5.17 5.00
C LEU A 67 1.72 5.45 6.22
N GLY A 68 1.75 4.55 7.21
CA GLY A 68 1.26 4.82 8.56
C GLY A 68 2.43 4.82 9.53
N ILE A 69 2.68 5.94 10.21
CA ILE A 69 3.85 6.11 11.08
C ILE A 69 3.38 6.33 12.51
N GLU A 70 3.80 5.46 13.43
CA GLU A 70 3.51 5.60 14.85
C GLU A 70 4.35 6.70 15.49
N LEU A 71 3.69 7.75 15.97
CA LEU A 71 4.29 8.80 16.77
C LEU A 71 4.25 8.43 18.25
N THR A 72 5.44 8.42 18.86
CA THR A 72 5.68 8.28 20.29
C THR A 72 6.30 9.58 20.85
N ALA A 73 6.47 9.65 22.17
CA ALA A 73 7.11 10.80 22.80
C ALA A 73 8.60 10.96 22.42
N THR A 74 9.26 9.89 21.96
CA THR A 74 10.71 9.84 21.75
C THR A 74 11.13 9.96 20.29
N ASN A 75 10.21 9.86 19.34
CA ASN A 75 10.54 9.81 17.91
C ASN A 75 10.02 11.00 17.09
N PHE A 76 9.51 12.05 17.75
CA PHE A 76 8.91 13.21 17.08
C PHE A 76 9.84 13.86 16.05
N GLU A 77 11.08 14.19 16.44
CA GLU A 77 12.04 14.86 15.55
C GLU A 77 12.43 14.00 14.35
N SER A 78 12.59 12.69 14.58
CA SER A 78 12.89 11.73 13.52
C SER A 78 11.74 11.61 12.53
N ILE A 79 10.49 11.58 13.00
CA ILE A 79 9.30 11.57 12.14
C ILE A 79 9.21 12.88 11.35
N LEU A 80 9.44 14.03 11.99
CA LEU A 80 9.40 15.33 11.32
C LEU A 80 10.38 15.38 10.14
N THR A 81 11.63 14.99 10.39
CA THR A 81 12.68 14.90 9.36
C THR A 81 12.29 13.91 8.25
N THR A 82 11.68 12.79 8.64
CA THR A 82 11.25 11.75 7.70
C THR A 82 10.13 12.24 6.79
N LEU A 83 9.13 12.96 7.30
CA LEU A 83 8.04 13.52 6.47
C LEU A 83 8.56 14.52 5.43
N ILE A 84 9.51 15.37 5.82
CA ILE A 84 10.17 16.33 4.90
C ILE A 84 10.92 15.56 3.80
N ASN A 85 11.66 14.51 4.16
CA ASN A 85 12.37 13.70 3.18
C ASN A 85 11.43 12.91 2.27
N VAL A 86 10.35 12.35 2.80
CA VAL A 86 9.35 11.59 2.04
C VAL A 86 8.67 12.50 1.02
N SER A 87 8.20 13.68 1.42
CA SER A 87 7.54 14.61 0.51
C SER A 87 8.45 15.09 -0.62
N ARG A 88 9.76 15.26 -0.35
CA ARG A 88 10.75 15.64 -1.35
C ARG A 88 11.14 14.50 -2.31
N ASN A 89 11.41 13.32 -1.78
CA ASN A 89 12.03 12.23 -2.53
C ASN A 89 11.00 11.24 -3.12
N TYR A 90 9.83 11.14 -2.50
CA TYR A 90 8.75 10.22 -2.86
C TYR A 90 7.41 10.98 -2.94
N PRO A 91 7.24 11.91 -3.89
CA PRO A 91 6.07 12.79 -3.96
C PRO A 91 4.74 12.05 -4.20
N GLN A 92 4.79 10.77 -4.58
CA GLN A 92 3.63 9.91 -4.74
C GLN A 92 3.34 9.05 -3.51
N ALA A 93 4.21 9.06 -2.50
CA ALA A 93 3.94 8.46 -1.22
C ALA A 93 3.09 9.40 -0.38
N VAL A 94 2.22 8.82 0.45
CA VAL A 94 1.29 9.57 1.30
C VAL A 94 1.45 9.08 2.71
N ALA A 95 1.63 9.99 3.67
CA ALA A 95 1.86 9.65 5.06
C ALA A 95 0.70 10.08 5.97
N VAL A 96 0.29 9.18 6.87
CA VAL A 96 -0.56 9.49 8.02
C VAL A 96 0.18 9.21 9.31
N ILE A 97 -0.11 10.00 10.33
CA ILE A 97 0.43 9.78 11.66
C ILE A 97 -0.57 9.00 12.50
N LEU A 98 -0.08 7.94 13.12
CA LEU A 98 -0.80 7.09 14.06
C LEU A 98 -0.27 7.44 15.45
N SER A 99 -1.12 7.85 16.38
CA SER A 99 -0.65 8.29 17.68
C SER A 99 -1.68 8.08 18.76
N SER A 100 -1.33 8.49 19.97
CA SER A 100 -2.21 8.55 21.13
C SER A 100 -2.68 9.98 21.39
N ARG A 101 -3.77 10.12 22.15
CA ARG A 101 -4.44 11.41 22.36
C ARG A 101 -3.54 12.47 23.02
N HIS A 102 -2.58 12.09 23.88
CA HIS A 102 -1.73 13.04 24.60
C HIS A 102 -0.67 13.72 23.70
N LEU A 103 -0.41 13.17 22.51
CA LEU A 103 0.54 13.71 21.53
C LEU A 103 -0.15 14.61 20.48
N ARG A 104 -1.46 14.87 20.63
CA ARG A 104 -2.24 15.67 19.67
C ARG A 104 -1.70 17.10 19.48
N LYS A 105 -0.99 17.64 20.45
CA LYS A 105 -0.32 18.96 20.33
C LYS A 105 0.67 19.05 19.14
N TYR A 106 1.16 17.91 18.65
CA TYR A 106 2.07 17.84 17.51
C TYR A 106 1.37 17.77 16.14
N GLU A 107 0.04 17.65 16.11
CA GLU A 107 -0.75 17.47 14.89
C GLU A 107 -0.48 18.56 13.85
N ALA A 108 -0.53 19.83 14.26
CA ALA A 108 -0.35 20.96 13.35
C ALA A 108 1.02 20.95 12.65
N VAL A 109 2.09 20.72 13.42
CA VAL A 109 3.47 20.71 12.91
C VAL A 109 3.70 19.54 11.97
N LEU A 110 3.20 18.34 12.31
CA LEU A 110 3.37 17.15 11.46
C LEU A 110 2.58 17.25 10.16
N ARG A 111 1.39 17.90 10.18
CA ARG A 111 0.65 18.19 8.94
C ARG A 111 1.40 19.17 8.04
N GLN A 112 1.99 20.22 8.62
CA GLN A 112 2.84 21.15 7.87
C GLN A 112 4.06 20.46 7.24
N ALA A 113 4.60 19.42 7.90
CA ALA A 113 5.71 18.65 7.37
C ALA A 113 5.35 17.63 6.28
N GLY A 114 4.06 17.47 5.96
CA GLY A 114 3.59 16.62 4.86
C GLY A 114 2.69 15.44 5.27
N ALA A 115 2.36 15.27 6.55
CA ALA A 115 1.34 14.28 6.92
C ALA A 115 -0.06 14.73 6.47
N ILE A 116 -0.80 13.85 5.79
CA ILE A 116 -2.12 14.20 5.26
C ILE A 116 -3.24 14.04 6.30
N ASP A 117 -3.04 13.22 7.33
CA ASP A 117 -3.94 13.10 8.47
C ASP A 117 -3.21 12.64 9.74
N PHE A 118 -3.86 12.87 10.88
CA PHE A 118 -3.36 12.54 12.22
C PHE A 118 -4.45 11.76 13.00
N LEU A 119 -4.17 10.51 13.32
CA LEU A 119 -5.12 9.56 13.90
C LEU A 119 -4.72 9.20 15.32
N VAL A 120 -5.49 9.67 16.30
CA VAL A 120 -5.24 9.44 17.74
C VAL A 120 -5.88 8.17 18.31
N SER A 121 -6.63 7.42 17.50
CA SER A 121 -7.42 6.28 17.95
C SER A 121 -7.77 5.36 16.80
N THR A 122 -7.67 4.05 17.04
CA THR A 122 -8.13 2.98 16.15
C THR A 122 -9.64 3.05 15.86
N ARG A 123 -10.43 3.81 16.62
CA ARG A 123 -11.83 4.09 16.27
C ARG A 123 -11.99 4.83 14.94
N ARG A 124 -10.94 5.54 14.48
CA ARG A 124 -10.90 6.18 13.16
C ARG A 124 -10.40 5.26 12.05
N LEU A 125 -10.27 3.96 12.33
CA LEU A 125 -9.88 2.96 11.33
C LEU A 125 -10.73 2.99 10.04
N PRO A 126 -12.06 3.19 10.08
CA PRO A 126 -12.83 3.31 8.84
C PRO A 126 -12.33 4.43 7.92
N THR A 127 -12.01 5.60 8.49
CA THR A 127 -11.43 6.74 7.74
C THR A 127 -10.06 6.38 7.16
N LEU A 128 -9.20 5.73 7.96
CA LEU A 128 -7.90 5.28 7.48
C LEU A 128 -8.02 4.30 6.30
N LEU A 129 -8.92 3.33 6.40
CA LEU A 129 -9.16 2.36 5.34
C LEU A 129 -9.69 3.02 4.06
N GLU A 130 -10.56 4.02 4.19
CA GLU A 130 -11.03 4.79 3.04
C GLU A 130 -9.87 5.50 2.33
N MET A 131 -8.98 6.15 3.08
CA MET A 131 -7.80 6.83 2.55
C MET A 131 -6.85 5.84 1.84
N ILE A 132 -6.59 4.68 2.46
CA ILE A 132 -5.78 3.61 1.87
C ILE A 132 -6.40 3.14 0.55
N ASN A 133 -7.70 2.82 0.55
CA ASN A 133 -8.39 2.35 -0.65
C ASN A 133 -8.37 3.41 -1.76
N ARG A 134 -8.57 4.69 -1.42
CA ARG A 134 -8.50 5.80 -2.37
C ARG A 134 -7.11 5.91 -3.00
N HIS A 135 -6.06 5.88 -2.18
CA HIS A 135 -4.67 5.90 -2.63
C HIS A 135 -4.35 4.75 -3.58
N PHE A 136 -4.79 3.54 -3.22
CA PHE A 136 -4.57 2.35 -4.03
C PHE A 136 -5.30 2.43 -5.37
N ASN A 137 -6.52 2.97 -5.38
CA ASN A 137 -7.28 3.15 -6.62
C ASN A 137 -6.65 4.20 -7.55
N LEU A 138 -6.07 5.28 -6.99
CA LEU A 138 -5.36 6.30 -7.78
C LEU A 138 -4.10 5.75 -8.47
N HIS A 139 -3.49 4.71 -7.89
CA HIS A 139 -2.28 4.09 -8.41
C HIS A 139 -2.52 2.70 -9.01
N ALA A 140 -3.77 2.25 -9.11
CA ALA A 140 -4.11 1.01 -9.78
C ALA A 140 -3.70 1.12 -11.26
N PRO A 141 -3.15 0.04 -11.86
CA PRO A 141 -2.82 0.07 -13.27
C PRO A 141 -4.07 0.37 -14.09
N VAL A 142 -4.05 1.48 -14.84
CA VAL A 142 -5.10 1.80 -15.80
C VAL A 142 -5.15 0.67 -16.83
N PRO A 143 -6.33 0.06 -17.08
CA PRO A 143 -6.47 -0.96 -18.12
C PRO A 143 -5.94 -0.40 -19.45
N SER A 144 -5.11 -1.18 -20.13
CA SER A 144 -4.34 -0.75 -21.31
C SER A 144 -5.18 -0.39 -22.55
N SER A 145 -6.51 -0.49 -22.50
CA SER A 145 -7.37 0.12 -23.51
C SER A 145 -8.60 0.80 -22.89
N SER A 146 -8.90 2.00 -23.40
CA SER A 146 -10.13 2.75 -23.10
C SER A 146 -11.38 1.90 -23.36
N ALA A 147 -11.37 1.10 -24.43
CA ALA A 147 -12.42 0.15 -24.74
C ALA A 147 -12.63 -0.86 -23.60
N GLN A 148 -11.57 -1.54 -23.14
CA GLN A 148 -11.67 -2.55 -22.08
C GLN A 148 -12.11 -1.93 -20.74
N SER A 149 -11.72 -0.68 -20.47
CA SER A 149 -12.15 0.03 -19.27
C SER A 149 -13.64 0.42 -19.32
N VAL A 150 -14.18 0.74 -20.50
CA VAL A 150 -15.63 0.94 -20.71
C VAL A 150 -16.36 -0.39 -20.57
N TRP A 151 -15.89 -1.45 -21.23
CA TRP A 151 -16.51 -2.78 -21.18
C TRP A 151 -16.60 -3.38 -19.78
N GLN A 152 -15.61 -3.15 -18.91
CA GLN A 152 -15.67 -3.62 -17.51
C GLN A 152 -16.63 -2.84 -16.61
N ARG A 153 -17.08 -1.65 -17.04
CA ARG A 153 -18.01 -0.80 -16.28
C ARG A 153 -19.46 -0.93 -16.76
N LEU A 154 -19.73 -1.69 -17.81
CA LEU A 154 -21.10 -1.92 -18.29
C LEU A 154 -21.83 -2.92 -17.38
N PRO A 155 -23.09 -2.64 -17.01
CA PRO A 155 -23.84 -3.48 -16.06
C PRO A 155 -24.29 -4.83 -16.65
N TRP A 156 -24.25 -4.99 -17.97
CA TRP A 156 -24.49 -6.26 -18.65
C TRP A 156 -23.14 -6.92 -18.98
N GLN A 157 -22.60 -7.72 -18.06
CA GLN A 157 -21.50 -8.59 -18.46
C GLN A 157 -22.03 -9.58 -19.50
N PRO A 158 -21.31 -9.80 -20.62
CA PRO A 158 -21.71 -10.82 -21.58
C PRO A 158 -21.77 -12.14 -20.82
N ARG A 159 -22.98 -12.72 -20.78
CA ARG A 159 -23.22 -14.04 -20.21
C ARG A 159 -22.20 -14.95 -20.86
N ARG A 160 -21.31 -15.55 -20.07
CA ARG A 160 -20.54 -16.69 -20.58
C ARG A 160 -21.56 -17.76 -20.80
N ASP A 161 -22.04 -17.86 -22.03
CA ASP A 161 -22.80 -19.02 -22.46
C ASP A 161 -21.83 -20.19 -22.28
N THR A 162 -22.00 -20.87 -21.15
CA THR A 162 -21.50 -22.22 -20.97
C THR A 162 -22.16 -23.01 -22.07
N THR A 163 -21.44 -23.16 -23.19
CA THR A 163 -21.72 -24.21 -24.15
C THR A 163 -21.50 -25.50 -23.39
N ASP A 164 -22.58 -25.92 -22.73
CA ASP A 164 -22.83 -27.27 -22.29
C ASP A 164 -22.84 -28.08 -23.58
N ALA A 165 -21.65 -28.54 -23.97
CA ALA A 165 -21.49 -29.47 -25.06
C ALA A 165 -22.14 -30.76 -24.57
N GLY A 166 -23.44 -30.88 -24.87
CA GLY A 166 -24.23 -32.06 -24.66
C GLY A 166 -23.49 -33.26 -25.22
N ASN A 167 -22.99 -34.08 -24.30
CA ASN A 167 -22.48 -35.39 -24.59
C ASN A 167 -23.70 -36.30 -24.82
N VAL A 168 -24.26 -36.22 -26.03
CA VAL A 168 -25.28 -37.15 -26.52
C VAL A 168 -24.58 -38.24 -27.33
N ARG A 169 -24.39 -39.38 -26.65
CA ARG A 169 -24.41 -40.78 -27.11
C ARG A 169 -23.90 -41.11 -28.52
N GLN A 170 -22.98 -42.07 -28.59
CA GLN A 170 -23.28 -43.42 -29.09
C GLN A 170 -22.65 -44.48 -28.18
#